data_AF-A0A3S1F656-F1
#
_entry.id   AF-A0A3S1F656-F1
#
_cell.length_a   1.000
_cell.length_b   1.000
_cell.length_c   1.000
_cell.angle_alpha   90.00
_cell.angle_beta   90.00
_cell.angle_gamma   90.00
#
_symmetry.space_group_name_H-M   'P 1'
#
loop_
_entity.id
_entity.type
_entity.pdbx_description
1 polymer ?
#
loop_
_entity_poly.entity_id
_entity_poly.type
_entity_poly.pdbx_seq_one_letter_code
_entity_poly.pdbx_strand_id
1 'polypeptide(L)' 'MGNITLKNVSKSFGSTIIIPGIDLVIENGEFVVFVGPSGCGKST' A
#
# COMPACT_ATOMS: atom_id res chain seq x y z
N MET A 1 -2.09 -9.36 18.27
CA MET A 1 -2.08 -9.42 16.79
C MET A 1 -3.17 -8.46 16.31
N GLY A 2 -2.85 -7.46 15.50
CA GLY A 2 -3.74 -6.32 15.20
C GLY A 2 -4.23 -6.30 13.76
N ASN A 3 -5.35 -5.61 13.53
CA ASN A 3 -5.83 -5.24 12.19
C ASN A 3 -4.99 -4.06 11.66
N ILE A 4 -4.67 -4.08 10.36
CA ILE A 4 -4.05 -2.94 9.67
C ILE A 4 -5.10 -2.35 8.73
N THR A 5 -5.30 -1.03 8.82
CA THR A 5 -6.21 -0.29 7.93
C THR A 5 -5.47 0.91 7.34
N LEU A 6 -5.30 0.91 6.03
CA LEU A 6 -4.87 2.06 5.22
C LEU A 6 -6.12 2.72 4.63
N LYS A 7 -6.28 4.01 4.87
CA LYS A 7 -7.38 4.81 4.30
C LYS A 7 -6.82 5.96 3.48
N ASN A 8 -7.16 5.99 2.21
CA ASN A 8 -6.75 6.99 1.22
C ASN A 8 -5.25 7.31 1.31
N VAL A 9 -4.42 6.27 1.47
CA VAL A 9 -2.98 6.44 1.59
C VAL A 9 -2.43 6.78 0.21
N SER A 10 -1.73 7.91 0.13
CA SER A 10 -1.11 8.39 -1.10
C SER A 10 0.34 8.77 -0.84
N LYS A 11 1.17 8.63 -1.87
CA LYS A 11 2.58 8.99 -1.80
C LYS A 11 3.08 9.48 -3.15
N SER A 12 3.76 10.63 -3.11
CA SER A 12 4.49 11.19 -4.24
C SER A 12 5.92 11.58 -3.85
N PHE A 13 6.79 11.63 -4.85
CA PHE A 13 8.10 12.27 -4.78
C PHE A 13 8.17 13.32 -5.89
N GLY A 14 8.05 14.59 -5.52
CA GLY A 14 7.90 15.67 -6.50
C GLY A 14 6.61 15.50 -7.31
N SER A 15 6.73 15.55 -8.64
CA SER A 15 5.61 15.32 -9.57
C SER A 15 5.26 13.84 -9.79
N THR A 16 6.09 12.91 -9.31
CA THR A 16 5.88 11.48 -9.52
C THR A 16 4.97 10.92 -8.44
N ILE A 17 3.80 10.42 -8.85
CA ILE A 17 2.86 9.71 -7.97
C ILE A 17 3.27 8.23 -7.91
N ILE A 18 3.58 7.74 -6.70
CA ILE A 18 3.95 6.34 -6.44
C ILE A 18 2.72 5.55 -5.99
N ILE A 19 1.96 6.11 -5.06
CA ILE A 19 0.69 5.55 -4.57
C ILE A 19 -0.38 6.62 -4.81
N PRO A 20 -1.30 6.41 -5.78
CA PRO A 20 -2.28 7.43 -6.17
C PRO A 20 -3.39 7.68 -5.14
N GLY A 21 -3.45 6.91 -4.06
CA GLY A 21 -4.57 6.87 -3.12
C GLY A 21 -5.14 5.46 -3.09
N ILE A 22 -4.89 4.72 -2.01
CA ILE A 22 -5.39 3.36 -1.83
C ILE A 22 -6.06 3.18 -0.47
N ASP A 23 -7.09 2.33 -0.46
CA ASP A 23 -7.69 1.76 0.74
C ASP A 23 -7.29 0.29 0.83
N LEU A 24 -6.81 -0.14 1.99
CA LEU A 24 -6.45 -1.53 2.26
C LEU A 24 -6.83 -1.88 3.69
N VAL A 25 -7.45 -3.04 3.87
CA VAL A 25 -7.67 -3.62 5.18
C VAL A 25 -7.00 -4.98 5.19
N ILE A 26 -6.18 -5.24 6.21
CA ILE A 26 -5.59 -6.54 6.49
C ILE A 26 -6.16 -6.99 7.83
N GLU A 27 -6.95 -8.05 7.78
CA GLU A 27 -7.60 -8.60 8.95
C GLU A 27 -6.63 -9.42 9.80
N ASN A 28 -7.03 -9.63 11.05
CA ASN A 28 -6.19 -10.35 11.99
C ASN A 28 -5.98 -11.81 11.55
N GLY A 29 -4.73 -12.23 11.41
CA GLY A 29 -4.35 -13.57 10.99
C GLY A 29 -4.19 -13.73 9.48
N GLU A 30 -4.43 -12.69 8.68
CA GLU A 30 -4.18 -12.73 7.24
C GLU A 30 -2.69 -12.69 6.91
N PHE A 31 -2.31 -13.48 5.91
CA PHE A 31 -0.98 -13.43 5.31
C PHE A 31 -1.10 -12.79 3.92
N VAL A 32 -0.64 -11.55 3.80
CA VAL A 32 -0.79 -10.74 2.58
C VAL A 32 0.55 -10.54 1.90
N VAL A 33 0.56 -10.61 0.56
CA VAL A 33 1.75 -10.37 -0.27
C VAL A 33 1.45 -9.29 -1.29
N PHE A 34 2.34 -8.31 -1.42
CA PHE A 34 2.26 -7.31 -2.49
C PHE A 34 3.06 -7.77 -3.72
N VAL A 35 2.41 -7.78 -4.88
CA VAL A 35 2.98 -8.23 -6.17
C VAL A 35 2.82 -7.16 -7.24
N GLY A 36 3.75 -7.12 -8.19
CA GLY A 36 3.74 -6.16 -9.29
C GLY A 36 5.14 -5.83 -9.83
N PRO A 37 5.25 -5.17 -11.00
CA PRO A 37 6.52 -4.85 -11.65
C PRO A 37 7.48 -4.01 -10.79
N SER A 38 8.77 -3.99 -11.13
CA SER A 38 9.73 -3.10 -10.44
C SER A 38 9.27 -1.63 -10.54
N GLY A 39 9.37 -0.89 -9.44
CA GLY A 39 8.95 0.52 -9.37
C GLY A 39 7.47 0.79 -9.13
N CYS A 40 6.60 -0.23 -9.03
CA CYS A 40 5.14 -0.02 -8.85
C CYS A 40 4.69 0.36 -7.41
N GLY A 41 5.62 0.74 -6.53
CA GLY A 41 5.27 1.23 -5.18
C GLY A 41 5.13 0.19 -4.06
N LYS A 42 5.46 -1.09 -4.25
CA LYS A 42 5.27 -2.15 -3.23
C LYS A 42 6.03 -1.96 -1.92
N SER A 43 7.25 -1.44 -1.99
CA SER A 43 8.14 -1.24 -0.82
C SER A 43 8.00 0.16 -0.22
N THR A 44 7.21 1.02 -0.86
CA THR A 44 6.93 2.40 -0.46
C THR A 44 5.61 2.44 0.28
#